data_AF-A0A7G8G6V2-F1
#
_entry.id   AF-A0A7G8G6V2-F1
#
_cell.length_a   1.000
_cell.length_b   1.000
_cell.length_c   1.000
_cell.angle_alpha   90.00
_cell.angle_beta   90.00
_cell.angle_gamma   90.00
#
_symmetry.space_group_name_H-M   'P 1'
#
loop_
_entity.id
_entity.type
_entity.pdbx_description
1 polymer ?
#
loop_
_entity_poly.entity_id
_entity_poly.type
_entity_poly.pdbx_seq_one_letter_code
_entity_poly.pdbx_strand_id
1 'polypeptide(L)' 'MMRNVDAEWLWILDPLDGTMDFLQGTGEYAVHLALIHQQRPVLGVVLLP' A
#
# COMPACT_ATOMS: atom_id res chain seq x y z
N MET A 1 -17.52 -6.40 -4.46
CA MET A 1 -17.15 -4.98 -4.65
C MET A 1 -16.26 -4.91 -5.88
N MET A 2 -16.73 -4.34 -6.99
CA MET A 2 -15.92 -4.20 -8.22
C MET A 2 -14.88 -3.11 -7.97
N ARG A 3 -13.59 -3.45 -8.07
CA ARG A 3 -12.50 -2.47 -8.02
C ARG A 3 -12.49 -1.72 -9.37
N ASN A 4 -12.70 -0.41 -9.34
CA ASN A 4 -12.51 0.43 -10.52
C ASN A 4 -11.03 0.82 -10.60
N VAL A 5 -10.23 -0.03 -11.25
CA VAL A 5 -8.79 0.21 -11.43
C VAL A 5 -8.49 1.28 -12.49
N ASP A 6 -9.50 1.65 -13.28
CA ASP A 6 -9.40 2.65 -14.34
C ASP A 6 -9.84 4.04 -13.87
N ALA A 7 -10.06 4.23 -12.57
CA ALA A 7 -10.39 5.52 -11.99
C ALA A 7 -9.28 6.55 -12.27
N GLU A 8 -9.67 7.80 -12.53
CA GLU A 8 -8.73 8.92 -12.71
C GLU A 8 -7.82 9.07 -11.48
N TRP A 9 -8.39 8.90 -10.28
CA TRP A 9 -7.68 8.83 -9.02
C TRP A 9 -7.89 7.45 -8.39
N LEU A 10 -6.81 6.77 -8.05
CA LEU A 10 -6.82 5.45 -7.43
C LEU A 10 -5.90 5.44 -6.21
N TRP A 11 -6.47 5.06 -5.06
CA TRP A 11 -5.71 4.74 -3.87
C TRP A 11 -5.42 3.24 -3.83
N ILE A 12 -4.16 2.89 -3.60
CA ILE A 12 -3.71 1.52 -3.38
C ILE A 12 -3.18 1.43 -1.96
N LEU A 13 -3.73 0.51 -1.18
CA LEU A 13 -3.35 0.26 0.21
C LEU A 13 -2.88 -1.18 0.33
N ASP A 14 -1.65 -1.37 0.81
CA ASP A 14 -1.21 -2.62 1.41
C ASP A 14 -1.12 -2.43 2.92
N PRO A 15 -2.05 -3.00 3.70
CA PRO A 15 -2.08 -2.80 5.14
C PRO A 15 -0.98 -3.56 5.88
N LEU A 16 -0.30 -4.53 5.24
CA LEU A 16 0.74 -5.31 5.88
C LEU A 16 1.68 -5.96 4.84
N ASP A 17 2.79 -5.28 4.56
CA ASP A 17 3.95 -5.91 3.93
C ASP A 17 4.90 -6.46 5.00
N GLY A 18 5.52 -7.62 4.76
CA GLY A 18 6.31 -8.33 5.79
C GLY A 18 5.46 -9.19 6.72
N THR A 19 4.47 -9.94 6.18
CA THR A 19 3.57 -10.77 7.00
C THR A 19 4.30 -11.78 7.90
N MET A 20 5.40 -12.37 7.42
CA MET A 20 6.19 -13.32 8.22
C MET A 20 6.88 -12.61 9.38
N ASP A 21 7.50 -11.46 9.12
CA ASP A 21 8.16 -10.62 10.12
C ASP A 21 7.18 -10.11 11.19
N PHE A 22 5.96 -9.74 10.77
CA PHE A 22 4.87 -9.43 11.68
C PHE A 22 4.51 -10.62 12.59
N LEU A 23 4.36 -11.82 12.01
CA LEU A 23 4.06 -13.04 12.78
C LEU A 23 5.21 -13.45 13.72
N GLN A 24 6.45 -13.22 13.31
CA GLN A 24 7.66 -13.52 14.09
C GLN A 24 7.99 -12.43 15.11
N GLY A 25 7.34 -11.26 15.03
CA GLY A 25 7.54 -10.14 15.94
C GLY A 25 8.90 -9.44 15.76
N THR A 26 9.49 -9.51 14.57
CA THR A 26 10.81 -8.92 14.29
C THR A 26 10.75 -7.40 14.18
N GLY A 27 9.58 -6.84 13.84
CA GLY A 27 9.40 -5.41 13.59
C GLY A 27 9.70 -4.99 12.14
N GLU A 28 10.16 -5.91 11.30
CA GLU A 28 10.50 -5.66 9.91
C GLU A 28 9.27 -5.78 8.99
N TYR A 29 8.27 -4.94 9.23
CA TYR A 29 7.05 -4.87 8.43
C TYR A 29 6.63 -3.41 8.20
N ALA A 30 5.78 -3.16 7.22
CA ALA A 30 5.39 -1.82 6.86
C ALA A 30 3.93 -1.74 6.36
N VAL A 31 3.37 -0.53 6.41
CA VAL A 31 2.13 -0.17 5.70
C VAL A 31 2.49 0.65 4.46
N HIS A 32 1.93 0.27 3.32
CA HIS A 32 2.13 1.00 2.06
C HIS A 32 0.84 1.68 1.59
N LEU A 33 0.97 2.96 1.22
CA LEU A 33 -0.10 3.72 0.58
C LEU A 33 0.45 4.38 -0.69
N ALA A 34 -0.25 4.18 -1.80
CA ALA A 34 0.06 4.84 -3.06
C ALA A 34 -1.16 5.60 -3.60
N LEU A 35 -0.90 6.76 -4.19
CA LEU A 35 -1.85 7.51 -4.99
C LEU A 35 -1.44 7.45 -6.45
N ILE A 36 -2.36 6.97 -7.28
CA ILE A 36 -2.23 6.91 -8.72
C ILE A 36 -3.17 7.96 -9.32
N HIS A 37 -2.65 8.78 -10.22
CA HIS A 37 -3.42 9.73 -11.03
C HIS A 37 -3.21 9.41 -12.51
N GLN A 38 -4.29 9.17 -13.24
CA GLN A 38 -4.25 8.83 -14.68
C GLN A 38 -3.26 7.67 -14.98
N GLN A 39 -3.36 6.58 -14.21
CA GLN A 39 -2.47 5.42 -14.31
C GLN A 39 -0.98 5.71 -14.05
N ARG A 40 -0.64 6.86 -13.44
CA ARG A 40 0.72 7.23 -13.05
C ARG A 40 0.84 7.40 -11.53
N PRO A 41 1.84 6.81 -10.87
CA PRO A 41 2.08 7.05 -9.45
C PRO A 41 2.47 8.51 -9.22
N VAL A 42 1.85 9.14 -8.22
CA VAL A 42 2.15 10.54 -7.86
C VAL A 42 2.55 10.70 -6.39
N LEU A 43 2.17 9.75 -5.52
CA LEU A 43 2.59 9.71 -4.12
C LEU A 43 2.79 8.25 -3.69
N GLY A 44 3.84 8.02 -2.91
CA GLY A 44 4.06 6.77 -2.17
C GLY A 44 4.41 7.08 -0.73
N VAL A 45 3.78 6.37 0.21
CA VAL A 45 4.06 6.45 1.65
C VAL A 45 4.39 5.04 2.13
N VAL A 46 5.50 4.94 2.87
CA VAL A 46 5.90 3.76 3.63
C VAL A 46 5.86 4.17 5.09
N LEU A 47 5.02 3.51 5.88
CA LEU A 47 4.98 3.71 7.32
C LEU A 47 5.61 2.50 8.01
N LEU A 48 6.70 2.76 8.73
CA LEU A 48 7.30 1.80 9.65
C LEU A 48 6.63 1.93 11.03
N PRO A 49 6.48 0.82 11.78
CA PRO A 49 5.93 0.82 13.14
C PRO A 49 6.72 1.66 14.14
#